data_AF-A0A318XM96-F1
#
_entry.id   AF-A0A318XM96-F1
#
_cell.length_a   1.000
_cell.length_b   1.000
_cell.length_c   1.000
_cell.angle_alpha   90.00
_cell.angle_beta   90.00
_cell.angle_gamma   90.00
#
_symmetry.space_group_name_H-M   'P 1'
#
loop_
_entity.id
_entity.type
_entity.pdbx_description
1 polymer ?
#
loop_
_entity_poly.entity_id
_entity_poly.type
_entity_poly.pdbx_seq_one_letter_code
_entity_poly.pdbx_strand_id
1 'polypeptide(L)'
;MGKFVINCVMLGKRVTGYRVYVSETKEFIGLTEKQIKDMISSGERVYGFIVDAEGSLQLDRDGFHASNIMVETGISTLKPMEMTGAVANVFFVAVGVHKVKDGTVYEVVNSRYGRTSITEGKLKALLEIGCVSGGVYMDSKGKVTVCEGVEVIEEVQ
;
A
#
# COMPACT_ATOMS: atom_id res chain seq x y z
N MET A 1 5.84 -4.12 12.35
CA MET A 1 5.33 -5.27 11.60
C MET A 1 3.90 -5.04 11.19
N GLY A 2 3.66 -4.97 9.89
CA GLY A 2 2.39 -4.56 9.30
C GLY A 2 1.94 -5.49 8.17
N LYS A 3 0.62 -5.57 8.00
CA LYS A 3 -0.02 -6.22 6.86
C LYS A 3 -0.52 -5.12 5.93
N PHE A 4 -0.03 -5.08 4.70
CA PHE A 4 -0.29 -4.00 3.75
C PHE A 4 -1.10 -4.52 2.58
N VAL A 5 -2.22 -3.89 2.30
CA VAL A 5 -3.06 -4.24 1.16
C VAL A 5 -2.38 -3.77 -0.12
N ILE A 6 -2.23 -4.68 -1.08
CA ILE A 6 -1.55 -4.42 -2.36
C ILE A 6 -2.55 -4.39 -3.51
N ASN A 7 -3.39 -5.43 -3.64
CA ASN A 7 -4.37 -5.54 -4.72
C ASN A 7 -5.74 -6.01 -4.19
N CYS A 8 -6.80 -5.58 -4.86
CA CYS A 8 -8.11 -6.21 -4.82
C CYS A 8 -8.17 -7.32 -5.87
N VAL A 9 -8.73 -8.48 -5.53
CA VAL A 9 -8.90 -9.61 -6.46
C VAL A 9 -10.38 -9.74 -6.77
N MET A 10 -10.72 -9.70 -8.05
CA MET A 10 -12.10 -9.80 -8.52
C MET A 10 -12.28 -10.94 -9.51
N LEU A 11 -13.41 -11.66 -9.38
CA LEU A 11 -13.92 -12.56 -10.39
C LEU A 11 -15.13 -11.93 -11.06
N GLY A 12 -14.94 -11.42 -12.27
CA GLY A 12 -15.94 -10.57 -12.94
C GLY A 12 -16.15 -9.27 -12.17
N LYS A 13 -17.38 -9.05 -11.67
CA LYS A 13 -17.73 -7.87 -10.84
C LYS A 13 -17.70 -8.15 -9.33
N ARG A 14 -17.39 -9.38 -8.92
CA ARG A 14 -17.42 -9.78 -7.50
C ARG A 14 -16.01 -9.72 -6.92
N VAL A 15 -15.85 -9.04 -5.79
CA VAL A 15 -14.63 -9.13 -4.97
C VAL A 15 -14.51 -10.53 -4.38
N THR A 16 -13.39 -11.20 -4.63
CA THR A 16 -13.08 -12.53 -4.07
C THR A 16 -12.13 -12.45 -2.89
N GLY A 17 -11.39 -11.35 -2.75
CA GLY A 17 -10.46 -11.11 -1.66
C GLY A 17 -9.42 -10.07 -2.04
N TYR A 18 -8.34 -10.03 -1.28
CA TYR A 18 -7.28 -9.06 -1.40
C TYR A 18 -5.92 -9.74 -1.28
N ARG A 19 -4.93 -9.15 -1.95
CA ARG A 19 -3.53 -9.53 -1.83
C ARG A 19 -2.89 -8.62 -0.80
N VAL A 20 -2.29 -9.24 0.20
CA VAL A 20 -1.73 -8.54 1.36
C VAL A 20 -0.27 -8.93 1.52
N TYR A 21 0.59 -7.93 1.61
CA TYR A 21 2.00 -8.10 1.94
C TYR A 21 2.17 -8.12 3.46
N VAL A 22 2.91 -9.09 3.99
CA VAL A 22 3.22 -9.20 5.42
C VAL A 22 4.67 -8.81 5.61
N SER A 23 4.96 -7.69 6.28
CA SER A 23 6.36 -7.21 6.41
C SER A 23 7.24 -8.17 7.21
N GLU A 24 6.67 -8.93 8.13
CA GLU A 24 7.38 -9.90 8.97
C GLU A 24 7.99 -11.06 8.18
N THR A 25 7.15 -11.79 7.44
CA THR A 25 7.60 -12.94 6.64
C THR A 25 8.07 -12.53 5.24
N LYS A 26 7.82 -11.28 4.85
CA LYS A 26 8.04 -10.73 3.50
C LYS A 26 7.26 -11.47 2.41
N GLU A 27 6.14 -12.09 2.77
CA GLU A 27 5.30 -12.89 1.89
C GLU A 27 4.07 -12.11 1.40
N PHE A 28 3.46 -12.63 0.33
CA PHE A 28 2.16 -12.21 -0.15
C PHE A 28 1.13 -13.28 0.16
N ILE A 29 0.13 -12.91 0.96
CA ILE A 29 -0.98 -13.79 1.32
C ILE A 29 -2.27 -13.30 0.66
N GLY A 30 -3.24 -14.21 0.53
CA GLY A 30 -4.60 -13.87 0.16
C GLY A 30 -5.50 -13.81 1.39
N LEU A 31 -6.22 -12.72 1.57
CA LEU A 31 -7.23 -12.58 2.62
C LEU A 31 -8.59 -12.24 2.01
N THR A 32 -9.65 -12.83 2.56
CA THR A 32 -11.03 -12.45 2.25
C THR A 32 -11.41 -11.14 2.93
N GLU A 33 -12.44 -10.46 2.41
CA GLU A 33 -12.99 -9.25 3.06
C GLU A 33 -13.39 -9.52 4.52
N LYS A 34 -14.01 -10.67 4.79
CA LYS A 34 -14.39 -11.07 6.14
C LYS A 34 -13.17 -11.19 7.06
N GLN A 35 -12.11 -11.87 6.62
CA GLN A 35 -10.89 -12.00 7.42
C GLN A 35 -10.26 -10.64 7.73
N ILE A 36 -10.23 -9.72 6.76
CA ILE A 36 -9.71 -8.37 6.99
C ILE A 36 -10.58 -7.62 8.02
N LYS A 37 -11.91 -7.67 7.89
CA LYS A 37 -12.82 -7.04 8.85
C LYS A 37 -12.68 -7.64 10.26
N ASP A 38 -12.59 -8.96 10.37
CA ASP A 38 -12.42 -9.66 11.64
C ASP A 38 -11.10 -9.23 12.31
N MET A 39 -10.01 -9.11 11.55
CA MET A 39 -8.71 -8.63 12.05
C MET A 39 -8.76 -7.16 12.49
N ILE A 40 -9.37 -6.27 11.70
CA ILE A 40 -9.53 -4.86 12.09
C ILE A 40 -10.37 -4.74 13.37
N SER A 41 -11.42 -5.55 13.48
CA SER A 41 -12.32 -5.56 14.65
C SER A 41 -11.68 -6.14 15.91
N SER A 42 -10.70 -7.06 15.77
CA SER A 42 -9.91 -7.59 16.89
C SER A 42 -8.78 -6.67 17.34
N GLY A 43 -8.61 -5.52 16.70
CA GLY A 43 -7.56 -4.54 17.00
C GLY A 43 -6.26 -4.75 16.22
N GLU A 44 -6.20 -5.73 15.30
CA GLU A 44 -5.09 -5.82 14.36
C GLU A 44 -5.19 -4.74 13.27
N ARG A 45 -4.05 -4.23 12.81
CA ARG A 45 -4.00 -3.29 11.68
C ARG A 45 -3.72 -4.02 10.36
N VAL A 46 -4.61 -3.80 9.40
CA VAL A 46 -4.41 -4.13 7.98
C VAL A 46 -4.36 -2.82 7.20
N TYR A 47 -3.15 -2.33 6.95
CA TYR A 47 -2.89 -1.03 6.33
C TYR A 47 -3.41 -0.96 4.90
N GLY A 48 -4.10 0.13 4.60
CA GLY A 48 -4.80 0.35 3.33
C GLY A 48 -6.32 0.32 3.47
N PHE A 49 -6.87 -0.28 4.54
CA PHE A 49 -8.32 -0.29 4.79
C PHE A 49 -8.70 0.14 6.21
N ILE A 50 -9.88 0.71 6.33
CA ILE A 50 -10.65 0.91 7.56
C ILE A 50 -12.03 0.27 7.42
N VAL A 51 -12.67 -0.01 8.55
CA VAL A 51 -14.08 -0.40 8.60
C VAL A 51 -14.88 0.84 9.00
N ASP A 52 -15.84 1.23 8.16
CA ASP A 52 -16.70 2.38 8.45
C ASP A 52 -17.77 2.05 9.51
N ALA A 53 -18.57 3.07 9.88
CA ALA A 53 -19.61 2.92 10.89
C ALA A 53 -20.72 1.91 10.50
N GLU A 54 -20.85 1.59 9.22
CA GLU A 54 -21.82 0.63 8.69
C GLU A 54 -21.24 -0.79 8.59
N GLY A 55 -19.96 -0.98 8.95
CA GLY A 55 -19.28 -2.27 8.86
C GLY A 55 -18.76 -2.61 7.45
N SER A 56 -18.68 -1.63 6.55
CA SER A 56 -18.14 -1.79 5.20
C SER A 56 -16.65 -1.47 5.15
N LEU A 57 -15.93 -2.18 4.28
CA LEU A 57 -14.48 -2.03 4.12
C LEU A 57 -14.20 -0.87 3.15
N GLN A 58 -13.48 0.15 3.60
CA GLN A 58 -13.15 1.35 2.82
C GLN A 58 -11.65 1.59 2.80
N LEU A 59 -11.13 2.20 1.72
CA LEU A 59 -9.73 2.63 1.67
C LEU A 59 -9.45 3.64 2.78
N ASP A 60 -8.35 3.44 3.51
CA ASP A 60 -7.90 4.35 4.56
C ASP A 60 -7.24 5.60 3.97
N ARG A 61 -8.06 6.54 3.50
CA ARG A 61 -7.60 7.76 2.83
C ARG A 61 -6.89 8.76 3.75
N ASP A 62 -7.16 8.68 5.06
CA ASP A 62 -6.68 9.66 6.03
C ASP A 62 -5.49 9.13 6.85
N GLY A 63 -5.53 7.88 7.32
CA GLY A 63 -4.45 7.31 8.14
C GLY A 63 -3.28 6.80 7.32
N PHE A 64 -3.56 5.88 6.40
CA PHE A 64 -2.56 5.27 5.51
C PHE A 64 -2.37 6.01 4.18
N HIS A 65 -3.15 7.07 3.94
CA HIS A 65 -3.19 7.80 2.67
C HIS A 65 -3.42 6.87 1.46
N ALA A 66 -4.32 5.89 1.64
CA ALA A 66 -4.68 4.92 0.62
C ALA A 66 -5.43 5.59 -0.55
N SER A 67 -4.69 6.02 -1.57
CA SER A 67 -5.21 6.84 -2.67
C SER A 67 -6.04 6.02 -3.67
N ASN A 68 -5.56 4.83 -4.01
CA ASN A 68 -6.19 3.89 -4.94
C ASN A 68 -5.57 2.50 -4.73
N ILE A 69 -6.15 1.48 -5.34
CA ILE A 69 -5.67 0.10 -5.31
C ILE A 69 -5.78 -0.53 -6.70
N MET A 70 -4.90 -1.48 -7.01
CA MET A 70 -5.00 -2.25 -8.25
C MET A 70 -6.00 -3.39 -8.11
N VAL A 71 -6.78 -3.61 -9.15
CA VAL A 71 -7.75 -4.70 -9.28
C VAL A 71 -7.19 -5.76 -10.22
N GLU A 72 -7.03 -6.97 -9.71
CA GLU A 72 -6.64 -8.17 -10.44
C GLU A 72 -7.90 -8.90 -10.95
N THR A 73 -8.06 -9.05 -12.27
CA THR A 73 -9.22 -9.72 -12.89
C THR A 73 -8.79 -10.89 -13.80
N GLY A 74 -8.43 -12.03 -13.21
CA GLY A 74 -7.91 -13.18 -13.95
C GLY A 74 -6.39 -13.10 -14.16
N ILE A 75 -5.87 -13.84 -15.14
CA ILE A 75 -4.41 -14.03 -15.29
C ILE A 75 -3.76 -12.76 -15.84
N SER A 76 -2.86 -12.16 -15.08
CA SER A 76 -2.01 -11.03 -15.46
C SER A 76 -2.73 -9.73 -15.85
N THR A 77 -4.04 -9.61 -15.60
CA THR A 77 -4.74 -8.34 -15.76
C THR A 77 -4.72 -7.57 -14.45
N LEU A 78 -4.22 -6.34 -14.52
CA LEU A 78 -4.26 -5.39 -13.44
C LEU A 78 -4.85 -4.10 -14.00
N LYS A 79 -5.72 -3.45 -13.25
CA LYS A 79 -6.24 -2.12 -13.57
C LYS A 79 -6.45 -1.33 -12.29
N PRO A 80 -6.27 0.00 -12.29
CA PRO A 80 -6.68 0.83 -11.16
C PRO A 80 -8.17 0.60 -10.81
N MET A 81 -8.50 0.58 -9.51
CA MET A 81 -9.89 0.46 -9.06
C MET A 81 -10.71 1.69 -9.47
N GLU A 82 -10.19 2.87 -9.18
CA GLU A 82 -10.67 4.13 -9.73
C GLU A 82 -9.82 4.50 -10.94
N MET A 83 -10.43 4.96 -12.04
CA MET A 83 -9.70 5.54 -13.17
C MET A 83 -9.07 6.86 -12.71
N THR A 84 -7.88 6.77 -12.13
CA THR A 84 -7.07 7.91 -11.71
C THR A 84 -6.14 8.35 -12.83
N GLY A 85 -5.58 9.57 -12.72
CA GLY A 85 -4.54 10.08 -13.63
C GLY A 85 -3.20 9.35 -13.55
N ALA A 86 -3.17 8.13 -12.99
CA ALA A 86 -1.95 7.35 -12.88
C ALA A 86 -1.40 7.01 -14.28
N VAL A 87 -0.16 7.41 -14.52
CA VAL A 87 0.47 7.29 -15.84
C VAL A 87 0.86 5.84 -16.14
N ALA A 88 0.97 4.99 -15.12
CA ALA A 88 1.37 3.59 -15.26
C ALA A 88 0.38 2.62 -14.59
N ASN A 89 0.25 1.43 -15.20
CA ASN A 89 -0.57 0.33 -14.70
C ASN A 89 0.21 -0.55 -13.68
N VAL A 90 0.80 0.12 -12.68
CA VAL A 90 1.49 -0.46 -11.54
C VAL A 90 1.46 0.53 -10.39
N PHE A 91 0.98 0.08 -9.23
CA PHE A 91 1.03 0.88 -8.01
C PHE A 91 2.09 0.37 -7.05
N PHE A 92 2.63 1.28 -6.26
CA PHE A 92 3.61 1.04 -5.21
C PHE A 92 3.00 1.37 -3.85
N VAL A 93 3.28 0.55 -2.86
CA VAL A 93 2.97 0.79 -1.45
C VAL A 93 4.29 0.87 -0.71
N ALA A 94 4.51 1.96 0.02
CA ALA A 94 5.67 2.07 0.90
C ALA A 94 5.43 1.25 2.17
N VAL A 95 6.39 0.39 2.50
CA VAL A 95 6.29 -0.56 3.63
C VAL A 95 7.41 -0.38 4.66
N GLY A 96 8.52 0.25 4.25
CA GLY A 96 9.63 0.57 5.13
C GLY A 96 10.43 1.79 4.68
N VAL A 97 11.21 2.35 5.61
CA VAL A 97 12.09 3.50 5.42
C VAL A 97 13.41 3.22 6.12
N HIS A 98 14.51 3.35 5.38
CA HIS A 98 15.86 3.21 5.88
C HIS A 98 16.55 4.57 5.82
N LYS A 99 16.95 5.10 6.99
CA LYS A 99 17.83 6.27 7.05
C LYS A 99 19.27 5.79 6.87
N VAL A 100 19.91 6.22 5.79
CA VAL A 100 21.30 5.90 5.45
C VAL A 100 22.15 7.17 5.53
N LYS A 101 23.49 7.03 5.57
CA LYS A 101 24.42 8.16 5.72
C LYS A 101 24.18 9.29 4.70
N ASP A 102 23.83 8.94 3.46
CA ASP A 102 23.60 9.87 2.35
C ASP A 102 22.12 10.04 1.97
N GLY A 103 21.21 9.93 2.94
CA GLY A 103 19.80 10.29 2.77
C GLY A 103 18.82 9.22 3.24
N THR A 104 17.72 9.07 2.51
CA THR A 104 16.63 8.16 2.90
C THR A 104 16.23 7.29 1.72
N VAL A 105 16.16 5.99 2.00
CA VAL A 105 15.75 4.95 1.06
C VAL A 105 14.43 4.37 1.54
N TYR A 106 13.48 4.18 0.63
CA TYR A 106 12.15 3.68 0.92
C TYR A 106 12.00 2.27 0.36
N GLU A 107 11.64 1.32 1.21
CA GLU A 107 11.22 -0.02 0.79
C GLU A 107 9.78 0.07 0.27
N VAL A 108 9.60 -0.33 -0.98
CA VAL A 108 8.31 -0.32 -1.65
C VAL A 108 7.99 -1.70 -2.21
N VAL A 109 6.69 -2.02 -2.16
CA VAL A 109 6.11 -3.22 -2.74
C VAL A 109 5.15 -2.80 -3.83
N ASN A 110 5.22 -3.44 -4.99
CA ASN A 110 4.35 -3.10 -6.11
C ASN A 110 3.22 -4.11 -6.33
N SER A 111 2.22 -3.69 -7.10
CA SER A 111 1.03 -4.48 -7.46
C SER A 111 1.31 -5.74 -8.27
N ARG A 112 2.57 -5.94 -8.71
CA ARG A 112 3.05 -7.15 -9.39
C ARG A 112 3.96 -8.00 -8.49
N TYR A 113 3.86 -7.80 -7.17
CA TYR A 113 4.58 -8.56 -6.16
C TYR A 113 6.12 -8.34 -6.17
N GLY A 114 6.58 -7.28 -6.82
CA GLY A 114 7.97 -6.85 -6.78
C GLY A 114 8.27 -6.08 -5.50
N ARG A 115 9.40 -6.40 -4.86
CA ARG A 115 9.95 -5.71 -3.69
C ARG A 115 11.22 -5.00 -4.10
N THR A 116 11.33 -3.71 -3.80
CA THR A 116 12.52 -2.94 -4.16
C THR A 116 12.69 -1.75 -3.24
N SER A 117 13.89 -1.17 -3.26
CA SER A 117 14.24 0.01 -2.49
C SER A 117 14.48 1.16 -3.45
N ILE A 118 13.86 2.32 -3.17
CA ILE A 118 13.96 3.50 -4.02
C ILE A 118 14.39 4.73 -3.20
N THR A 119 15.10 5.64 -3.84
CA THR A 119 15.52 6.91 -3.21
C THR A 119 14.32 7.86 -3.07
N GLU A 120 14.43 8.83 -2.16
CA GLU A 120 13.38 9.86 -1.98
C GLU A 120 13.00 10.55 -3.30
N GLY A 121 13.98 10.90 -4.15
CA GLY A 121 13.72 11.55 -5.44
C GLY A 121 12.88 10.68 -6.38
N LYS A 122 13.15 9.37 -6.45
CA LYS A 122 12.33 8.42 -7.25
C LYS A 122 10.93 8.27 -6.66
N LEU A 123 10.82 8.24 -5.33
CA LEU A 123 9.53 8.14 -4.66
C LEU A 123 8.65 9.37 -4.92
N LYS A 124 9.22 10.59 -4.84
CA LYS A 124 8.50 11.83 -5.17
C LYS A 124 7.98 11.82 -6.60
N ALA A 125 8.81 11.41 -7.56
CA ALA A 125 8.39 11.28 -8.95
C ALA A 125 7.21 10.29 -9.10
N LEU A 126 7.23 9.15 -8.40
CA LEU A 126 6.12 8.18 -8.41
C LEU A 126 4.84 8.72 -7.74
N LEU A 127 4.97 9.53 -6.68
CA LEU A 127 3.84 10.21 -6.03
C LEU A 127 3.20 11.24 -6.97
N GLU A 128 4.01 12.05 -7.66
CA GLU A 128 3.54 13.08 -8.60
C GLU A 128 2.75 12.48 -9.78
N ILE A 129 3.16 11.32 -10.29
CA ILE A 129 2.45 10.63 -11.38
C ILE A 129 1.33 9.70 -10.90
N GLY A 130 0.97 9.74 -9.61
CA GLY A 130 -0.15 8.99 -9.04
C GLY A 130 0.07 7.47 -8.96
N CYS A 131 1.32 7.01 -8.93
CA CYS A 131 1.66 5.58 -8.89
C CYS A 131 1.90 5.04 -7.47
N VAL A 132 1.75 5.86 -6.43
CA VAL A 132 1.86 5.42 -5.03
C VAL A 132 0.47 5.31 -4.41
N SER A 133 0.12 4.09 -4.00
CA SER A 133 -1.16 3.73 -3.42
C SER A 133 -1.28 4.11 -1.95
N GLY A 134 -0.20 4.16 -1.18
CA GLY A 134 -0.24 4.46 0.25
C GLY A 134 1.07 4.19 0.97
N GLY A 135 1.07 4.46 2.28
CA GLY A 135 2.23 4.31 3.17
C GLY A 135 3.12 5.55 3.24
N VAL A 136 3.04 6.42 2.24
CA VAL A 136 3.70 7.73 2.22
C VAL A 136 2.83 8.73 1.47
N TYR A 137 2.98 10.01 1.81
CA TYR A 137 2.34 11.12 1.11
C TYR A 137 3.27 12.33 1.06
N MET A 138 2.97 13.30 0.19
CA MET A 138 3.66 14.59 0.18
C MET A 138 2.87 15.59 1.01
N ASP A 139 3.56 16.27 1.95
CA ASP A 139 2.96 17.35 2.71
C ASP A 139 2.82 18.63 1.86
N SER A 140 2.19 19.66 2.44
CA SER A 140 2.00 20.97 1.80
C SER A 140 3.29 21.72 1.46
N LYS A 141 4.46 21.24 1.93
CA LYS A 141 5.78 21.80 1.66
C LYS A 141 6.59 20.93 0.69
N GLY A 142 6.01 19.86 0.13
CA GLY A 142 6.69 18.94 -0.79
C GLY A 142 7.65 17.96 -0.12
N LYS A 143 7.53 17.77 1.20
CA LYS A 143 8.30 16.78 1.95
C LYS A 143 7.54 15.45 2.00
N VAL A 144 8.26 14.35 1.76
CA VAL A 144 7.69 13.00 1.94
C VAL A 144 7.49 12.75 3.43
N THR A 145 6.27 12.38 3.78
CA THR A 145 5.87 11.99 5.13
C THR A 145 5.41 10.53 5.11
N VAL A 146 5.76 9.81 6.17
CA VAL A 146 5.56 8.37 6.31
C VAL A 146 4.30 8.13 7.14
N CYS A 147 3.43 7.25 6.68
CA CYS A 147 2.17 6.92 7.36
C CYS A 147 2.41 5.95 8.53
N GLU A 148 1.42 5.82 9.40
CA GLU A 148 1.43 4.80 10.45
C GLU A 148 1.62 3.40 9.86
N GLY A 149 2.43 2.57 10.51
CA GLY A 149 2.67 1.18 10.14
C GLY A 149 3.87 0.92 9.26
N VAL A 150 4.35 1.92 8.53
CA VAL A 150 5.58 1.82 7.75
C VAL A 150 6.78 1.77 8.68
N GLU A 151 7.62 0.75 8.52
CA GLU A 151 8.73 0.50 9.44
C GLU A 151 9.86 1.50 9.19
N VAL A 152 10.21 2.31 10.19
CA VAL A 152 11.36 3.23 10.10
C VAL A 152 12.54 2.57 10.79
N ILE A 153 13.54 2.18 9.99
CA ILE A 153 14.78 1.59 10.45
C ILE A 153 15.86 2.67 10.36
N GLU A 154 16.38 3.06 11.51
CA GLU A 154 17.57 3.92 11.59
C GLU A 154 18.79 3.01 11.62
N GLU A 155 19.60 3.04 10.56
CA GLU A 155 20.94 2.44 10.66
C GLU A 155 21.78 3.34 11.54
N VAL A 156 21.88 2.99 12.82
CA VAL A 156 22.90 3.53 13.71
C VAL A 156 24.24 2.98 13.23
N GLN A 157 25.14 3.90 12.93
CA GLN A 157 26.51 3.73 12.45
C GLN A 157 27.26 2.50 12.97
#